data_AF-A0A438J0R2-F1
#
_entry.id   AF-A0A438J0R2-F1
#
_cell.length_a   1.000
_cell.length_b   1.000
_cell.length_c   1.000
_cell.angle_alpha   90.00
_cell.angle_beta   90.00
_cell.angle_gamma   90.00
#
_symmetry.space_group_name_H-M   'P 1'
#
loop_
_entity.id
_entity.type
_entity.pdbx_description
1 polymer ?
#
loop_
_entity_poly.entity_id
_entity_poly.type
_entity_poly.pdbx_seq_one_letter_code
_entity_poly.pdbx_strand_id
1 'polypeptide(L)'
;MASDIIDLLHIGHRPMGAIEAANKNIKRILRKMVETSRDWLEKLSFALWAYRTSFRTSIGATPYSLVYGMEAVFPVETEMGSLRVALEQQISETEWAQARFDQLNLLDERKLRAADHVQAYQRKMARAFKK
;
A
#
# COMPACT_ATOMS: atom_id res chain seq x y z
N MET A 1 -6.38 -5.42 -14.44
CA MET A 1 -7.00 -6.31 -13.42
C MET A 1 -6.05 -7.36 -12.87
N ALA A 2 -5.28 -8.10 -13.70
CA ALA A 2 -4.19 -8.97 -13.23
C ALA A 2 -2.81 -8.25 -13.13
N SER A 3 -2.68 -7.06 -13.74
CA SER A 3 -1.44 -6.26 -13.75
C SER A 3 -1.12 -5.62 -12.39
N ASP A 4 -2.13 -5.20 -11.61
CA ASP A 4 -1.92 -4.40 -10.40
C ASP A 4 -1.34 -5.20 -9.21
N ILE A 5 -1.35 -6.54 -9.29
CA ILE A 5 -0.65 -7.40 -8.32
C ILE A 5 0.80 -7.61 -8.77
N ILE A 6 1.08 -7.55 -10.09
CA ILE A 6 2.40 -7.73 -10.68
C ILE A 6 3.25 -6.45 -10.57
N ASP A 7 2.64 -5.26 -10.54
CA ASP A 7 3.39 -4.01 -10.39
C ASP A 7 3.90 -3.77 -8.94
N LEU A 8 3.28 -4.43 -7.95
CA LEU A 8 3.87 -4.61 -6.61
C LEU A 8 5.05 -5.61 -6.59
N LEU A 9 5.27 -6.33 -7.69
CA LEU A 9 6.18 -7.48 -7.81
C LEU A 9 7.30 -7.29 -8.85
N HIS A 10 7.38 -6.16 -9.56
CA HIS A 10 8.44 -5.91 -10.56
C HIS A 10 9.72 -5.25 -9.99
N ILE A 11 9.90 -5.25 -8.67
CA ILE A 11 11.20 -4.98 -8.06
C ILE A 11 11.93 -6.33 -8.02
N GLY A 12 12.96 -6.46 -8.87
CA GLY A 12 13.71 -7.67 -9.19
C GLY A 12 13.77 -8.74 -8.10
N HIS A 13 13.30 -9.94 -8.45
CA HIS A 13 13.56 -11.20 -7.76
C HIS A 13 13.34 -11.18 -6.24
N ARG A 14 12.08 -11.02 -5.80
CA ARG A 14 11.73 -11.16 -4.38
C ARG A 14 11.82 -12.63 -3.92
N PRO A 15 12.37 -12.92 -2.71
CA PRO A 15 12.34 -14.26 -2.12
C PRO A 15 10.90 -14.67 -1.77
N MET A 16 10.55 -15.94 -1.98
CA MET A 16 9.21 -16.53 -1.74
C MET A 16 8.58 -16.12 -0.39
N GLY A 17 9.39 -15.97 0.65
CA GLY A 17 8.91 -15.57 1.98
C GLY A 17 8.20 -14.21 2.04
N ALA A 18 8.52 -13.26 1.16
CA ALA A 18 7.82 -11.97 1.10
C ALA A 18 6.39 -12.11 0.55
N ILE A 19 6.21 -12.96 -0.45
CA ILE A 19 4.90 -13.27 -1.05
C ILE A 19 4.04 -14.01 -0.02
N GLU A 20 4.61 -14.98 0.68
CA GLU A 20 3.93 -15.72 1.74
C GLU A 20 3.46 -14.81 2.88
N ALA A 21 4.31 -13.88 3.33
CA ALA A 21 3.95 -12.92 4.37
C ALA A 21 2.80 -11.99 3.95
N ALA A 22 2.80 -11.54 2.69
CA ALA A 22 1.71 -10.74 2.13
C ALA A 22 0.40 -11.55 2.09
N ASN A 23 0.44 -12.78 1.56
CA ASN A 23 -0.70 -13.69 1.50
C ASN A 23 -1.26 -14.01 2.88
N LYS A 24 -0.40 -14.27 3.87
CA LYS A 24 -0.80 -14.50 5.27
C LYS A 24 -1.55 -13.30 5.84
N ASN A 25 -1.14 -12.09 5.47
CA ASN A 25 -1.79 -10.88 5.93
C ASN A 25 -3.15 -10.64 5.29
N ILE A 26 -3.25 -10.80 3.96
CA ILE A 26 -4.52 -10.69 3.23
C ILE A 26 -5.50 -11.71 3.79
N LYS A 27 -5.07 -12.96 4.00
CA LYS A 27 -5.88 -13.99 4.67
C LYS A 27 -6.34 -13.56 6.07
N ARG A 28 -5.51 -12.86 6.84
CA ARG A 28 -5.88 -12.34 8.18
C ARG A 28 -6.93 -11.24 8.10
N ILE A 29 -6.83 -10.34 7.13
CA ILE A 29 -7.83 -9.28 6.91
C ILE A 29 -9.15 -9.92 6.47
N LEU A 30 -9.09 -10.81 5.47
CA LEU A 30 -10.25 -11.51 4.94
C LEU A 30 -11.00 -12.29 6.03
N ARG A 31 -10.29 -13.03 6.90
CA ARG A 31 -10.90 -13.74 8.03
C ARG A 31 -11.68 -12.84 9.01
N LYS A 32 -11.36 -11.55 9.08
CA LYS A 32 -12.09 -10.60 9.92
C LYS A 32 -13.32 -10.01 9.24
N MET A 33 -13.39 -10.08 7.91
CA MET A 33 -14.48 -9.52 7.10
C MET A 33 -15.51 -10.56 6.67
N VAL A 34 -15.10 -11.83 6.60
CA VAL A 34 -15.94 -12.97 6.28
C VAL A 34 -16.81 -13.31 7.49
N GLU A 35 -18.12 -13.26 7.31
CA GLU A 35 -19.10 -13.70 8.32
C GLU A 35 -19.52 -15.15 8.06
N THR A 36 -19.62 -15.52 6.78
CA THR A 36 -19.95 -16.89 6.35
C THR A 36 -18.97 -17.37 5.29
N SER A 37 -18.65 -18.66 5.24
CA SER A 37 -17.70 -19.20 4.26
C SER A 37 -18.09 -18.97 2.78
N ARG A 38 -19.29 -18.46 2.50
CA ARG A 38 -19.81 -18.18 1.15
C ARG A 38 -19.57 -16.74 0.69
N ASP A 39 -19.28 -15.80 1.58
CA ASP A 39 -19.12 -14.37 1.25
C ASP A 39 -17.68 -13.98 0.88
N TRP A 40 -16.72 -14.91 1.00
CA TRP A 40 -15.29 -14.59 0.87
C TRP A 40 -14.90 -13.94 -0.45
N LEU A 41 -15.57 -14.29 -1.55
CA LEU A 41 -15.27 -13.73 -2.87
C LEU A 41 -15.61 -12.24 -2.93
N GLU A 42 -16.76 -11.86 -2.36
CA GLU A 42 -17.19 -10.47 -2.25
C GLU A 42 -16.23 -9.70 -1.31
N LYS A 43 -15.92 -10.28 -0.15
CA LYS A 43 -15.05 -9.67 0.88
C LYS A 43 -13.58 -9.58 0.47
N LEU A 44 -13.12 -10.38 -0.50
CA LEU A 44 -11.75 -10.37 -0.99
C LEU A 44 -11.34 -9.02 -1.58
N SER A 45 -12.22 -8.38 -2.35
CA SER A 45 -11.97 -7.07 -2.95
C SER A 45 -11.67 -6.01 -1.87
N PHE A 46 -12.49 -5.97 -0.81
CA PHE A 46 -12.31 -5.10 0.35
C PHE A 46 -11.04 -5.44 1.14
N ALA A 47 -10.73 -6.73 1.33
CA ALA A 47 -9.52 -7.15 2.03
C ALA A 47 -8.24 -6.73 1.28
N LEU A 48 -8.25 -6.82 -0.05
CA LEU A 48 -7.17 -6.34 -0.90
C LEU A 48 -7.04 -4.81 -0.85
N TRP A 49 -8.16 -4.09 -0.91
CA TRP A 49 -8.17 -2.64 -0.78
C TRP A 49 -7.57 -2.20 0.56
N ALA A 50 -8.06 -2.76 1.66
CA ALA A 50 -7.54 -2.48 2.99
C ALA A 50 -6.04 -2.79 3.12
N TYR A 51 -5.57 -3.90 2.53
CA TYR A 51 -4.14 -4.21 2.51
C TYR A 51 -3.33 -3.13 1.78
N ARG A 52 -3.82 -2.65 0.63
CA ARG A 52 -3.13 -1.67 -0.22
C ARG A 52 -3.07 -0.29 0.40
N THR A 53 -4.14 0.17 1.05
CA THR A 53 -4.26 1.55 1.54
C THR A 53 -3.91 1.72 3.03
N SER A 54 -3.76 0.63 3.78
CA SER A 54 -3.35 0.70 5.18
C SER A 54 -1.83 0.84 5.33
N PHE A 55 -1.39 1.69 6.25
CA PHE A 55 0.02 1.82 6.60
C PHE A 55 0.58 0.50 7.16
N ARG A 56 1.80 0.16 6.73
CA ARG A 56 2.46 -1.10 7.13
C ARG A 56 3.71 -0.79 7.92
N THR A 57 3.69 -1.04 9.22
CA THR A 57 4.86 -0.82 10.10
C THR A 57 6.10 -1.61 9.66
N SER A 58 5.93 -2.76 9.01
CA SER A 58 7.04 -3.56 8.48
C SER A 58 7.68 -2.96 7.22
N ILE A 59 6.98 -2.04 6.53
CA ILE A 59 7.42 -1.41 5.26
C ILE A 59 7.70 0.10 5.47
N GLY A 60 7.03 0.74 6.42
CA GLY A 60 7.13 2.18 6.66
C GLY A 60 6.27 3.03 5.71
N ALA A 61 5.39 2.43 4.92
CA ALA A 61 4.52 3.10 3.95
C ALA A 61 3.24 2.28 3.69
N THR A 62 2.30 2.85 2.93
CA THR A 62 1.18 2.08 2.34
C THR A 62 1.67 1.40 1.05
N PRO A 63 1.25 0.16 0.76
CA PRO A 63 1.59 -0.48 -0.51
C PRO A 63 1.11 0.31 -1.73
N TYR A 64 -0.04 0.96 -1.65
CA TYR A 64 -0.59 1.80 -2.72
C TYR A 64 0.37 2.94 -3.09
N SER A 65 0.92 3.64 -2.10
CA SER A 65 1.75 4.82 -2.38
C SER A 65 3.13 4.49 -2.92
N LEU A 66 3.63 3.27 -2.69
CA LEU A 66 4.86 2.77 -3.32
C LEU A 66 4.67 2.39 -4.79
N VAL A 67 3.44 2.12 -5.22
CA VAL A 67 3.12 1.78 -6.62
C VAL A 67 2.79 3.05 -7.41
N TYR A 68 1.85 3.84 -6.90
CA TYR A 68 1.26 4.96 -7.63
C TYR A 68 1.87 6.33 -7.29
N GLY A 69 2.83 6.37 -6.36
CA GLY A 69 3.53 7.59 -5.96
C GLY A 69 2.78 8.51 -5.01
N MET A 70 1.53 8.20 -4.66
CA MET A 70 0.70 9.02 -3.77
C MET A 70 -0.23 8.15 -2.91
N GLU A 71 -0.75 8.72 -1.83
CA GLU A 71 -1.76 8.03 -1.01
C GLU A 71 -3.11 7.95 -1.73
N ALA A 72 -3.86 6.89 -1.49
CA ALA A 72 -5.18 6.70 -2.09
C ALA A 72 -6.17 7.76 -1.58
N VAL A 73 -6.98 8.34 -2.47
CA VAL A 73 -8.14 9.17 -2.09
C VAL A 73 -9.33 8.23 -1.91
N PHE A 74 -9.92 8.20 -0.73
CA PHE A 74 -11.09 7.35 -0.47
C PHE A 74 -12.37 8.02 -1.00
N PRO A 75 -13.35 7.26 -1.52
CA PRO A 75 -14.62 7.83 -1.97
C PRO A 75 -15.31 8.71 -0.92
N VAL A 76 -15.26 8.32 0.36
CA VAL A 76 -15.79 9.12 1.47
C VAL A 76 -15.11 10.49 1.62
N GLU A 77 -13.82 10.59 1.31
CA GLU A 77 -13.11 11.87 1.31
C GLU A 77 -13.62 12.80 0.21
N THR A 78 -14.02 12.24 -0.92
CA THR A 78 -14.62 12.96 -2.04
C THR A 78 -16.06 13.36 -1.74
N GLU A 79 -16.87 12.43 -1.22
CA GLU A 79 -18.28 12.65 -0.88
C GLU A 79 -18.44 13.69 0.24
N MET A 80 -17.59 13.63 1.27
CA MET A 80 -17.65 14.58 2.39
C MET A 80 -16.90 15.89 2.12
N GLY A 81 -16.19 16.01 0.99
CA GLY A 81 -15.36 17.17 0.69
C GLY A 81 -14.27 17.37 1.75
N SER A 82 -13.48 16.33 2.02
CA SER A 82 -12.37 16.39 2.99
C SER A 82 -11.41 17.55 2.70
N LEU A 83 -10.68 18.01 3.72
CA LEU A 83 -9.70 19.10 3.56
C LEU A 83 -8.70 18.83 2.43
N ARG A 84 -8.29 17.57 2.24
CA ARG A 84 -7.38 17.18 1.16
C ARG A 84 -8.00 17.42 -0.21
N VAL A 85 -9.24 16.95 -0.40
CA VAL A 85 -9.99 17.13 -1.67
C VAL A 85 -10.32 18.61 -1.89
N ALA A 86 -10.71 19.35 -0.85
CA ALA A 86 -11.02 20.76 -0.94
C ALA A 86 -9.80 21.63 -1.31
N LEU A 87 -8.61 21.26 -0.85
CA LEU A 87 -7.36 21.90 -1.27
C LEU A 87 -7.04 21.56 -2.72
N GLU A 88 -7.14 20.28 -3.11
CA GLU A 88 -6.84 19.84 -4.49
C GLU A 88 -7.71 20.56 -5.54
N GLN A 89 -8.97 20.86 -5.22
CA GLN A 89 -9.89 21.60 -6.11
C GLN A 89 -9.52 23.08 -6.33
N GLN A 90 -8.67 23.66 -5.47
CA GLN A 90 -8.24 25.06 -5.57
C GLN A 90 -6.91 25.22 -6.32
N ILE A 91 -6.24 24.11 -6.65
CA ILE A 91 -4.95 24.10 -7.33
C ILE A 91 -5.18 24.27 -8.83
N SER A 92 -4.42 25.15 -9.47
CA SER A 92 -4.47 25.26 -10.94
C SER A 92 -3.93 24.00 -11.61
N GLU A 93 -4.37 23.71 -12.85
CA GLU A 93 -3.91 22.52 -13.58
C GLU A 93 -2.37 22.45 -13.71
N THR A 94 -1.72 23.61 -13.91
CA THR A 94 -0.26 23.71 -14.01
C THR A 94 0.44 23.39 -12.68
N GLU A 95 -0.09 23.89 -11.57
CA GLU A 95 0.45 23.59 -10.24
C GLU A 95 0.22 22.12 -9.85
N TRP A 96 -0.93 21.56 -10.21
CA TRP A 96 -1.23 20.13 -9.98
C TRP A 96 -0.28 19.24 -10.77
N ALA A 97 -0.05 19.56 -12.04
CA ALA A 97 0.90 18.83 -12.88
C ALA A 97 2.33 18.88 -12.32
N GLN A 98 2.78 20.05 -11.84
CA GLN A 98 4.08 20.20 -11.20
C GLN A 98 4.18 19.38 -9.92
N ALA A 99 3.19 19.47 -9.03
CA ALA A 99 3.14 18.68 -7.80
C ALA A 99 3.16 17.18 -8.09
N ARG A 100 2.45 16.73 -9.12
CA ARG A 100 2.45 15.32 -9.55
C ARG A 100 3.81 14.89 -10.07
N PHE A 101 4.49 15.73 -10.85
CA PHE A 101 5.84 15.48 -11.34
C PHE A 101 6.83 15.34 -10.18
N ASP A 102 6.79 16.25 -9.21
CA ASP A 102 7.66 16.21 -8.04
C ASP A 102 7.44 14.96 -7.18
N GLN A 103 6.18 14.54 -6.99
CA GLN A 103 5.85 13.29 -6.31
C GLN A 103 6.45 12.05 -7.00
N LEU A 104 6.39 12.02 -8.34
CA LEU A 104 6.95 10.92 -9.12
C LEU A 104 8.48 10.90 -9.07
N ASN A 105 9.13 12.07 -9.10
CA ASN A 105 10.59 12.17 -8.94
C ASN A 105 11.07 11.61 -7.59
N LEU A 106 10.28 11.79 -6.53
CA LEU A 106 10.61 11.28 -5.19
C LEU A 106 10.20 9.81 -4.98
N LEU A 107 9.53 9.16 -5.95
CA LEU A 107 9.00 7.81 -5.79
C LEU A 107 10.09 6.77 -5.57
N ASP A 108 11.18 6.85 -6.33
CA ASP A 108 12.27 5.88 -6.22
C ASP A 108 12.99 5.99 -4.88
N GLU A 109 13.17 7.21 -4.36
CA GLU A 109 13.71 7.39 -3.01
C GLU A 109 12.79 6.81 -1.94
N ARG A 110 11.46 6.97 -2.08
CA ARG A 110 10.49 6.37 -1.16
C ARG A 110 10.54 4.85 -1.20
N LYS A 111 10.68 4.26 -2.39
CA LYS A 111 10.86 2.81 -2.55
C LYS A 111 12.16 2.33 -1.90
N LEU A 112 13.25 3.08 -2.06
CA LEU A 112 14.53 2.77 -1.41
C LEU A 112 14.41 2.81 0.12
N ARG A 113 13.84 3.88 0.68
CA ARG A 113 13.59 4.00 2.13
C ARG A 113 12.71 2.86 2.65
N ALA A 114 11.70 2.45 1.90
CA ALA A 114 10.85 1.32 2.25
C ALA A 114 11.63 -0.01 2.26
N ALA A 115 12.54 -0.21 1.30
CA ALA A 115 13.40 -1.40 1.27
C ALA A 115 14.33 -1.46 2.48
N ASP A 116 14.98 -0.34 2.83
CA ASP A 116 15.83 -0.23 4.02
C ASP A 116 15.05 -0.52 5.30
N HIS A 117 13.84 0.03 5.40
CA HIS A 117 12.96 -0.19 6.55
C HIS A 117 12.54 -1.66 6.69
N VAL A 118 12.22 -2.34 5.59
CA VAL A 118 11.93 -3.78 5.59
C VAL A 118 13.13 -4.57 6.09
N GLN A 119 14.34 -4.28 5.62
CA GLN A 119 15.55 -4.95 6.08
C GLN A 119 15.80 -4.73 7.57
N ALA A 120 15.68 -3.49 8.05
CA ALA A 120 15.83 -3.16 9.45
C ALA A 120 14.80 -3.90 10.32
N TYR A 121 13.54 -3.94 9.89
CA TYR A 121 12.48 -4.68 10.56
C TYR A 121 12.77 -6.18 10.63
N GLN A 122 13.19 -6.79 9.52
CA GLN A 122 13.56 -8.20 9.48
C GLN A 122 14.72 -8.52 10.43
N ARG A 123 15.78 -7.71 10.45
CA ARG A 123 16.91 -7.86 11.37
C ARG A 123 16.45 -7.80 12.83
N LYS A 124 15.54 -6.87 13.16
CA LYS A 124 14.96 -6.75 14.51
C LYS A 124 14.18 -7.99 14.90
N MET A 125 13.35 -8.52 14.01
CA MET A 125 12.59 -9.75 14.26
C MET A 125 13.50 -10.96 14.42
N ALA A 126 14.49 -11.14 13.54
CA ALA A 126 15.43 -12.25 13.63
C ALA A 126 16.21 -12.27 14.96
N ARG A 127 16.54 -11.10 15.52
CA ARG A 127 17.16 -10.99 16.86
C ARG A 127 16.19 -11.37 17.98
N ALA A 128 14.93 -10.98 17.88
CA ALA A 128 13.91 -11.27 18.90
C ALA A 128 13.58 -12.77 19.02
N PHE A 129 13.64 -13.52 17.92
CA PHE A 129 13.33 -14.96 17.88
C PHE A 129 14.54 -15.89 18.05
N LYS A 130 15.76 -15.35 18.19
CA LYS A 130 17.00 -16.12 18.44
C LYS A 130 17.33 -16.25 19.94
N LYS A 131 16.36 -16.04 20.81
CA LYS A 131 16.49 -16.10 22.27
C LYS A 131 15.66 -17.25 22.80
#